data_AF-A0A5B8ML62-F1
#
_entry.id   AF-A0A5B8ML62-F1
#
_cell.length_a   1.000
_cell.length_b   1.000
_cell.length_c   1.000
_cell.angle_alpha   90.00
_cell.angle_beta   90.00
_cell.angle_gamma   90.00
#
_symmetry.space_group_name_H-M   'P 1'
#
loop_
_entity.id
_entity.type
_entity.pdbx_description
1 polymer ?
#
loop_
_entity_poly.entity_id
_entity_poly.type
_entity_poly.pdbx_seq_one_letter_code
_entity_poly.pdbx_strand_id
1 'polypeptide(L)'
;MALKREGAEGAKGGDTKKKQKKASAPAKDEKSKFVQPDAAPRQILPEGERGFNVAFWNVGSLRATLDKRSELLEKLVESTSRPEVIFLAEHKLQPGDALQTAEKDLFKLLPGYRAIWNCAEKKGYSGVVALLKEEVLGAMRPSSMKNKSVEVSTPEESLDRFEIKSCHRGLGIPPLAEEYNREGRVITLNFEKPNLYVVVAYVPNSGAGLKRIDYRLDTWERDMRAYIAKLEEEKPVAYLGDMNVAHLDEDIWNPDAKHLEKNAGTTTRERNAFSAMLDGGLVDGFRHFHPSVKGNYTFWSIRARNRPHNRGLRLDYTLVSESMVNGASPVQLADAYIVGDVCADFGDHCPVAMTVKY
;
A
#
# COMPACT_ATOMS: atom_id res chain seq x y z
N MET A 1 -77.44 -37.61 -56.64
CA MET A 1 -77.65 -36.15 -56.85
C MET A 1 -76.29 -35.48 -56.62
N ALA A 2 -75.57 -35.09 -57.67
CA ALA A 2 -75.52 -33.70 -58.18
C ALA A 2 -75.06 -32.72 -57.08
N LEU A 3 -73.98 -31.93 -57.16
CA LEU A 3 -73.18 -31.39 -58.28
C LEU A 3 -71.82 -30.89 -57.76
N LYS A 4 -70.85 -30.82 -58.68
CA LYS A 4 -69.51 -30.20 -58.57
C LYS A 4 -69.55 -28.71 -58.16
N ARG A 5 -68.44 -28.23 -57.58
CA ARG A 5 -67.69 -27.06 -58.09
C ARG A 5 -66.25 -27.04 -57.57
N GLU A 6 -65.33 -26.89 -58.52
CA GLU A 6 -63.89 -26.69 -58.36
C GLU A 6 -63.56 -25.26 -57.92
N GLY A 7 -62.37 -25.07 -57.32
CA GLY A 7 -61.79 -23.76 -57.04
C GLY A 7 -60.43 -23.84 -56.35
N ALA A 8 -59.37 -23.75 -57.15
CA ALA A 8 -57.92 -23.62 -56.91
C ALA A 8 -57.52 -22.84 -55.63
N GLU A 9 -56.60 -23.32 -54.79
CA GLU A 9 -55.11 -23.27 -54.82
C GLU A 9 -54.59 -22.40 -53.66
N GLY A 10 -53.59 -22.90 -52.95
CA GLY A 10 -52.96 -22.18 -51.83
C GLY A 10 -52.13 -23.11 -50.97
N ALA A 11 -51.01 -23.61 -51.51
CA ALA A 11 -50.08 -24.50 -50.84
C ALA A 11 -49.45 -23.86 -49.58
N LYS A 12 -49.46 -24.61 -48.46
CA LYS A 12 -48.50 -24.46 -47.36
C LYS A 12 -47.96 -25.85 -46.98
N GLY A 13 -46.95 -26.28 -47.72
CA GLY A 13 -46.11 -27.42 -47.33
C GLY A 13 -45.18 -26.98 -46.19
N GLY A 14 -45.38 -27.56 -45.01
CA GLY A 14 -44.42 -27.49 -43.92
C GLY A 14 -43.37 -28.56 -44.12
N ASP A 15 -42.14 -28.15 -44.41
CA ASP A 15 -40.97 -29.04 -44.43
C ASP A 15 -39.95 -28.58 -43.38
N THR A 16 -39.71 -29.47 -42.43
CA THR A 16 -38.81 -29.30 -41.29
C THR A 16 -37.36 -29.53 -41.71
N LYS A 17 -36.64 -28.45 -42.07
CA LYS A 17 -35.17 -28.52 -42.20
C LYS A 17 -34.49 -28.46 -40.83
N LYS A 18 -33.99 -29.62 -40.37
CA LYS A 18 -32.97 -29.74 -39.32
C LYS A 18 -31.76 -28.86 -39.67
N LYS A 19 -31.57 -27.75 -38.96
CA LYS A 19 -30.29 -27.00 -38.95
C LYS A 19 -29.29 -27.78 -38.11
N GLN A 20 -28.22 -28.28 -38.74
CA GLN A 20 -27.02 -28.74 -38.04
C GLN A 20 -26.47 -27.57 -37.20
N LYS A 21 -26.38 -27.77 -35.87
CA LYS A 21 -25.63 -26.87 -34.98
C LYS A 21 -24.15 -26.96 -35.39
N LYS A 22 -23.60 -25.87 -35.92
CA LYS A 22 -22.13 -25.69 -35.92
C LYS A 22 -21.67 -25.79 -34.47
N ALA A 23 -20.70 -26.67 -34.21
CA ALA A 23 -20.02 -26.71 -32.92
C ALA A 23 -19.50 -25.31 -32.62
N SER A 24 -19.94 -24.73 -31.50
CA SER A 24 -19.36 -23.50 -30.98
C SER A 24 -17.89 -23.78 -30.70
N ALA A 25 -17.00 -22.94 -31.23
CA ALA A 25 -15.60 -22.93 -30.83
C ALA A 25 -15.52 -22.93 -29.29
N PRO A 26 -14.54 -23.63 -28.69
CA PRO A 26 -14.39 -23.65 -27.24
C PRO A 26 -14.31 -22.19 -26.76
N ALA A 27 -15.08 -21.87 -25.72
CA ALA A 27 -15.04 -20.56 -25.10
C ALA A 27 -13.57 -20.23 -24.82
N LYS A 28 -13.01 -19.22 -25.50
CA LYS A 28 -11.69 -18.72 -25.15
C LYS A 28 -11.76 -18.30 -23.70
N ASP A 29 -10.95 -18.92 -22.87
CA ASP A 29 -10.91 -18.69 -21.43
C ASP A 29 -10.86 -17.18 -21.18
N GLU A 30 -11.90 -16.64 -20.55
CA GLU A 30 -12.12 -15.19 -20.42
C GLU A 30 -10.94 -14.52 -19.66
N LYS A 31 -10.23 -15.32 -18.87
CA LYS A 31 -8.99 -14.98 -18.15
C LYS A 31 -7.82 -14.63 -19.06
N SER A 32 -7.79 -15.11 -20.30
CA SER A 32 -6.68 -14.86 -21.26
C SER A 32 -6.53 -13.41 -21.74
N LYS A 33 -7.49 -12.53 -21.42
CA LYS A 33 -7.46 -11.10 -21.77
C LYS A 33 -6.88 -10.18 -20.68
N PHE A 34 -6.65 -10.70 -19.48
CA PHE A 34 -6.22 -9.91 -18.33
C PHE A 34 -4.76 -10.21 -18.00
N VAL A 35 -4.01 -9.18 -17.60
CA VAL A 35 -2.63 -9.35 -17.11
C VAL A 35 -2.70 -10.20 -15.85
N GLN A 36 -2.20 -11.43 -15.90
CA GLN A 36 -2.08 -12.26 -14.70
C GLN A 36 -0.84 -11.81 -13.93
N PRO A 37 -0.88 -11.82 -12.58
CA PRO A 37 0.32 -11.59 -11.80
C PRO A 37 1.34 -12.69 -12.08
N ASP A 38 2.55 -12.29 -12.47
CA ASP A 38 3.69 -13.19 -12.50
C ASP A 38 4.01 -13.66 -11.07
N ALA A 39 4.60 -14.85 -10.96
CA ALA A 39 5.02 -15.37 -9.66
C ALA A 39 6.09 -14.46 -9.02
N ALA A 40 5.85 -14.03 -7.79
CA ALA A 40 6.76 -13.26 -6.96
C ALA A 40 7.07 -14.07 -5.68
N PRO A 41 8.00 -15.05 -5.76
CA PRO A 41 8.28 -15.95 -4.65
C PRO A 41 8.93 -15.21 -3.48
N ARG A 42 8.41 -15.46 -2.28
CA ARG A 42 8.89 -14.88 -1.02
C ARG A 42 10.33 -15.31 -0.71
N GLN A 43 11.10 -14.40 -0.10
CA GLN A 43 12.41 -14.71 0.46
C GLN A 43 12.23 -15.14 1.92
N ILE A 44 12.53 -16.41 2.23
CA ILE A 44 12.37 -16.94 3.58
C ILE A 44 13.64 -16.68 4.37
N LEU A 45 13.52 -15.97 5.50
CA LEU A 45 14.62 -15.77 6.41
C LEU A 45 15.08 -17.13 6.98
N PRO A 46 16.39 -17.46 6.97
CA PRO A 46 16.89 -18.71 7.52
C PRO A 46 16.53 -18.89 9.00
N GLU A 47 16.34 -20.14 9.42
CA GLU A 47 16.07 -20.47 10.81
C GLU A 47 17.20 -19.99 11.73
N GLY A 48 16.84 -19.31 12.82
CA GLY A 48 17.80 -18.75 13.79
C GLY A 48 18.27 -17.33 13.49
N GLU A 49 18.02 -16.78 12.30
CA GLU A 49 18.26 -15.36 12.04
C GLU A 49 17.16 -14.49 12.68
N ARG A 50 17.56 -13.36 13.28
CA ARG A 50 16.62 -12.40 13.86
C ARG A 50 16.01 -11.54 12.76
N GLY A 51 14.70 -11.55 12.66
CA GLY A 51 13.92 -10.73 11.73
C GLY A 51 13.17 -9.59 12.42
N PHE A 52 12.99 -8.48 11.72
CA PHE A 52 12.08 -7.40 12.08
C PHE A 52 11.14 -7.13 10.90
N ASN A 53 9.85 -7.30 11.13
CA ASN A 53 8.82 -7.27 10.11
C ASN A 53 8.02 -5.96 10.22
N VAL A 54 7.83 -5.31 9.08
CA VAL A 54 7.01 -4.10 8.97
C VAL A 54 6.00 -4.28 7.85
N ALA A 55 4.74 -3.96 8.12
CA ALA A 55 3.67 -3.98 7.14
C ALA A 55 3.08 -2.58 6.95
N PHE A 56 2.58 -2.29 5.75
CA PHE A 56 1.86 -1.08 5.41
C PHE A 56 0.58 -1.43 4.63
N TRP A 57 -0.52 -0.73 4.93
CA TRP A 57 -1.74 -0.82 4.14
C TRP A 57 -2.49 0.53 4.07
N ASN A 58 -2.73 1.05 2.87
CA ASN A 58 -3.76 2.08 2.70
C ASN A 58 -5.15 1.41 2.81
N VAL A 59 -5.88 1.71 3.89
CA VAL A 59 -7.18 1.06 4.15
C VAL A 59 -8.36 1.80 3.50
N GLY A 60 -8.11 3.00 2.95
CA GLY A 60 -9.10 3.91 2.36
C GLY A 60 -10.13 4.47 3.35
N SER A 61 -10.47 3.75 4.42
CA SER A 61 -11.22 4.20 5.59
C SER A 61 -11.10 3.13 6.68
N LEU A 62 -10.49 3.49 7.81
CA LEU A 62 -10.33 2.54 8.92
C LEU A 62 -11.69 2.14 9.50
N ARG A 63 -12.61 3.10 9.67
CA ARG A 63 -13.97 2.80 10.15
C ARG A 63 -14.67 1.78 9.26
N ALA A 64 -14.64 1.96 7.94
CA ALA A 64 -15.28 1.02 7.02
C ALA A 64 -14.58 -0.35 6.97
N THR A 65 -13.29 -0.38 7.30
CA THR A 65 -12.52 -1.62 7.40
C THR A 65 -12.95 -2.40 8.64
N LEU A 66 -12.93 -1.75 9.82
CA LEU A 66 -13.36 -2.37 11.08
C LEU A 66 -14.83 -2.82 11.08
N ASP A 67 -15.73 -2.05 10.45
CA ASP A 67 -17.17 -2.34 10.44
C ASP A 67 -17.55 -3.53 9.51
N LYS A 68 -16.83 -3.69 8.40
CA LYS A 68 -17.29 -4.58 7.30
C LYS A 68 -16.32 -5.69 6.92
N ARG A 69 -15.07 -5.59 7.37
CA ARG A 69 -13.95 -6.38 6.86
C ARG A 69 -12.78 -6.41 7.86
N SER A 70 -13.10 -6.52 9.15
CA SER A 70 -12.09 -6.58 10.22
C SER A 70 -11.21 -7.81 10.10
N GLU A 71 -11.74 -8.93 9.59
CA GLU A 71 -11.02 -10.17 9.36
C GLU A 71 -9.82 -10.01 8.41
N LEU A 72 -9.82 -8.99 7.55
CA LEU A 72 -8.68 -8.71 6.67
C LEU A 72 -7.48 -8.17 7.45
N LEU A 73 -7.69 -7.49 8.58
CA LEU A 73 -6.59 -7.05 9.45
C LEU A 73 -5.98 -8.23 10.20
N GLU A 74 -6.77 -9.20 10.63
CA GLU A 74 -6.26 -10.44 11.21
C GLU A 74 -5.47 -11.23 10.17
N LYS A 75 -6.03 -11.38 8.97
CA LYS A 75 -5.35 -12.04 7.85
C LYS A 75 -4.04 -11.34 7.48
N LEU A 76 -3.99 -10.01 7.54
CA LEU A 76 -2.75 -9.25 7.34
C LEU A 76 -1.70 -9.70 8.35
N VAL A 77 -2.04 -9.70 9.64
CA VAL A 77 -1.13 -10.09 10.72
C VAL A 77 -0.65 -11.53 10.55
N GLU A 78 -1.54 -12.46 10.21
CA GLU A 78 -1.18 -13.86 9.97
C GLU A 78 -0.25 -14.02 8.76
N SER A 79 -0.58 -13.37 7.64
CA SER A 79 0.16 -13.46 6.37
C SER A 79 1.51 -12.75 6.39
N THR A 80 1.78 -11.95 7.43
CA THR A 80 3.02 -11.18 7.61
C THR A 80 3.78 -11.58 8.89
N SER A 81 3.54 -12.80 9.39
CA SER A 81 4.24 -13.36 10.54
C SER A 81 4.15 -12.49 11.80
N ARG A 82 2.98 -11.86 11.99
CA ARG A 82 2.66 -10.96 13.10
C ARG A 82 3.71 -9.85 13.25
N PRO A 83 3.70 -8.83 12.37
CA PRO A 83 4.81 -7.90 12.20
C PRO A 83 4.99 -6.99 13.41
N GLU A 84 6.23 -6.60 13.72
CA GLU A 84 6.55 -5.70 14.83
C GLU A 84 5.88 -4.33 14.70
N VAL A 85 5.74 -3.84 13.45
CA VAL A 85 5.09 -2.58 13.13
C VAL A 85 4.12 -2.76 11.97
N ILE A 86 2.90 -2.24 12.12
CA ILE A 86 1.89 -2.13 11.06
C ILE A 86 1.53 -0.68 10.89
N PHE A 87 1.63 -0.16 9.69
CA PHE A 87 1.13 1.16 9.36
C PHE A 87 -0.16 1.07 8.56
N LEU A 88 -1.16 1.87 8.95
CA LEU A 88 -2.39 2.03 8.19
C LEU A 88 -2.51 3.49 7.72
N ALA A 89 -2.73 3.69 6.42
CA ALA A 89 -3.00 5.00 5.81
C ALA A 89 -4.46 5.19 5.45
N GLU A 90 -4.86 6.46 5.26
CA GLU A 90 -6.24 6.88 5.02
C GLU A 90 -7.22 6.38 6.10
N HIS A 91 -6.81 6.44 7.37
CA HIS A 91 -7.73 6.10 8.46
C HIS A 91 -8.93 7.06 8.52
N LYS A 92 -8.73 8.34 8.12
CA LYS A 92 -9.74 9.41 7.98
C LYS A 92 -10.46 9.80 9.27
N LEU A 93 -9.93 9.40 10.43
CA LEU A 93 -10.46 9.71 11.75
C LEU A 93 -9.92 11.05 12.27
N GLN A 94 -10.56 11.54 13.33
CA GLN A 94 -10.18 12.75 14.08
C GLN A 94 -10.10 12.41 15.57
N PRO A 95 -9.30 13.14 16.36
CA PRO A 95 -9.33 13.02 17.81
C PRO A 95 -10.75 13.16 18.35
N GLY A 96 -11.17 12.22 19.20
CA GLY A 96 -12.52 12.14 19.77
C GLY A 96 -13.08 10.72 19.73
N ASP A 97 -14.39 10.59 19.97
CA ASP A 97 -15.06 9.31 20.22
C ASP A 97 -14.85 8.30 19.09
N ALA A 98 -14.92 8.73 17.83
CA ALA A 98 -14.75 7.84 16.69
C ALA A 98 -13.36 7.19 16.62
N LEU A 99 -12.31 7.95 16.98
CA LEU A 99 -10.95 7.42 17.06
C LEU A 99 -10.79 6.50 18.26
N GLN A 100 -11.35 6.87 19.42
CA GLN A 100 -11.31 6.03 20.62
C GLN A 100 -12.04 4.70 20.43
N THR A 101 -13.17 4.68 19.71
CA THR A 101 -13.87 3.45 19.34
C THR A 101 -13.01 2.61 18.41
N ALA A 102 -12.49 3.20 17.32
CA ALA A 102 -11.64 2.47 16.39
C ALA A 102 -10.37 1.90 17.05
N GLU A 103 -9.78 2.62 17.99
CA GLU A 103 -8.64 2.15 18.78
C GLU A 103 -9.00 0.94 19.66
N LYS A 104 -10.14 1.00 20.36
CA LYS A 104 -10.62 -0.15 21.14
C LYS A 104 -10.89 -1.37 20.27
N ASP A 105 -11.49 -1.17 19.11
CA ASP A 105 -11.77 -2.26 18.15
C ASP A 105 -10.46 -2.86 17.61
N LEU A 106 -9.48 -2.01 17.27
CA LEU A 106 -8.14 -2.45 16.86
C LEU A 106 -7.44 -3.25 17.95
N PHE A 107 -7.46 -2.82 19.21
CA PHE A 107 -6.80 -3.54 20.30
C PHE A 107 -7.51 -4.86 20.65
N LYS A 108 -8.83 -4.92 20.48
CA LYS A 108 -9.59 -6.16 20.61
C LYS A 108 -9.22 -7.16 19.49
N LEU A 109 -9.08 -6.65 18.27
CA LEU A 109 -8.78 -7.45 17.08
C LEU A 109 -7.32 -7.91 17.04
N LEU A 110 -6.41 -7.02 17.41
CA LEU A 110 -4.97 -7.19 17.36
C LEU A 110 -4.38 -7.04 18.77
N PRO A 111 -4.62 -8.01 19.67
CA PRO A 111 -4.16 -7.92 21.05
C PRO A 111 -2.63 -7.83 21.12
N GLY A 112 -2.11 -7.00 22.04
CA GLY A 112 -0.68 -6.76 22.20
C GLY A 112 -0.10 -5.76 21.20
N TYR A 113 -0.93 -5.01 20.47
CA TYR A 113 -0.52 -3.81 19.72
C TYR A 113 -0.99 -2.53 20.40
N ARG A 114 -0.22 -1.46 20.20
CA ARG A 114 -0.49 -0.09 20.65
C ARG A 114 -0.45 0.85 19.46
N ALA A 115 -1.24 1.92 19.50
CA ALA A 115 -1.40 2.83 18.37
C ALA A 115 -0.74 4.20 18.60
N ILE A 116 -0.05 4.70 17.57
CA ILE A 116 0.42 6.07 17.45
C ILE A 116 -0.28 6.72 16.26
N TRP A 117 -1.19 7.65 16.56
CA TRP A 117 -2.00 8.31 15.54
C TRP A 117 -1.37 9.60 15.01
N ASN A 118 -1.43 9.81 13.70
CA ASN A 118 -1.24 11.11 13.07
C ASN A 118 -2.51 11.44 12.25
N CYS A 119 -3.27 12.43 12.70
CA CYS A 119 -4.55 12.80 12.10
C CYS A 119 -4.36 14.05 11.23
N ALA A 120 -5.06 14.11 10.08
CA ALA A 120 -5.18 15.36 9.36
C ALA A 120 -6.09 16.33 10.13
N GLU A 121 -5.95 17.64 9.95
CA GLU A 121 -6.90 18.63 10.47
C GLU A 121 -8.23 18.61 9.71
N LYS A 122 -8.19 18.26 8.42
CA LYS A 122 -9.39 18.13 7.61
C LYS A 122 -10.13 16.85 7.99
N LYS A 123 -11.36 16.98 8.49
CA LYS A 123 -12.22 15.85 8.85
C LYS A 123 -12.46 14.91 7.66
N GLY A 124 -12.36 13.59 7.89
CA GLY A 124 -12.64 12.57 6.89
C GLY A 124 -11.57 12.46 5.79
N TYR A 125 -10.37 12.97 6.02
CA TYR A 125 -9.31 13.08 5.02
C TYR A 125 -7.98 12.58 5.57
N SER A 126 -7.21 11.88 4.72
CA SER A 126 -5.84 11.44 5.03
C SER A 126 -5.72 10.74 6.40
N GLY A 127 -4.56 10.85 7.05
CA GLY A 127 -4.26 10.28 8.34
C GLY A 127 -3.49 8.96 8.21
N VAL A 128 -2.45 8.82 9.01
CA VAL A 128 -1.69 7.58 9.19
C VAL A 128 -1.67 7.17 10.66
N VAL A 129 -1.61 5.87 10.91
CA VAL A 129 -1.45 5.31 12.26
C VAL A 129 -0.39 4.22 12.23
N ALA A 130 0.48 4.22 13.24
CA ALA A 130 1.42 3.14 13.48
C ALA A 130 0.89 2.25 14.61
N LEU A 131 0.74 0.96 14.35
CA LEU A 131 0.44 -0.06 15.34
C LEU A 131 1.76 -0.79 15.64
N LEU A 132 2.25 -0.68 16.87
CA LEU A 132 3.48 -1.32 17.29
C LEU A 132 3.15 -2.39 18.32
N LYS A 133 3.84 -3.53 18.30
CA LYS A 133 3.71 -4.49 19.39
C LYS A 133 4.10 -3.86 20.72
N GLU A 134 3.44 -4.26 21.81
CA GLU A 134 3.77 -3.80 23.17
C GLU A 134 5.21 -4.13 23.58
N GLU A 135 5.78 -5.23 23.06
CA GLU A 135 7.19 -5.57 23.27
C GLU A 135 8.14 -4.56 22.62
N VAL A 136 7.71 -3.88 21.55
CA VAL A 136 8.49 -2.82 20.89
C VAL A 136 8.25 -1.47 21.57
N LEU A 137 7.00 -1.22 21.95
CA LEU A 137 6.54 0.03 22.52
C LEU A 137 5.94 -0.21 23.91
N GLY A 138 6.70 0.12 24.95
CA GLY A 138 6.26 -0.05 26.33
C GLY A 138 5.26 1.02 26.76
N ALA A 139 5.74 2.02 27.49
CA ALA A 139 4.93 3.18 27.86
C ALA A 139 5.21 4.36 26.90
N MET A 140 4.16 4.88 26.26
CA MET A 140 4.22 6.19 25.62
C MET A 140 4.14 7.27 26.68
N ARG A 141 5.12 8.16 26.73
CA ARG A 141 5.06 9.36 27.57
C ARG A 141 4.71 10.54 26.66
N PRO A 142 3.73 11.39 27.01
CA PRO A 142 3.51 12.62 26.27
C PRO A 142 4.81 13.40 26.24
N SER A 143 5.40 13.65 25.06
CA SER A 143 6.57 14.54 25.01
C SER A 143 6.10 15.94 25.41
N SER A 144 6.90 16.62 26.22
CA SER A 144 6.57 17.94 26.76
C SER A 144 6.67 19.08 25.74
N MET A 145 6.73 18.79 24.42
CA MET A 145 6.78 19.83 23.39
C MET A 145 5.81 19.55 22.24
N LYS A 146 4.62 20.17 22.35
CA LYS A 146 3.74 20.63 21.25
C LYS A 146 3.78 19.77 19.96
N ASN A 147 2.86 18.79 19.90
CA ASN A 147 2.27 18.23 18.67
C ASN A 147 3.14 17.65 17.55
N LYS A 148 4.47 17.50 17.68
CA LYS A 148 5.31 17.02 16.55
C LYS A 148 6.16 15.77 16.84
N SER A 149 6.56 15.52 18.08
CA SER A 149 7.30 14.30 18.45
C SER A 149 6.70 13.67 19.70
N VAL A 150 6.75 12.34 19.80
CA VAL A 150 6.33 11.58 20.98
C VAL A 150 7.54 10.86 21.54
N GLU A 151 7.78 11.03 22.84
CA GLU A 151 8.78 10.25 23.56
C GLU A 151 8.26 8.83 23.74
N VAL A 152 9.05 7.88 23.29
CA VAL A 152 8.73 6.45 23.33
C VAL A 152 9.84 5.75 24.11
N SER A 153 9.47 4.69 24.81
CA SER A 153 10.42 3.84 25.51
C SER A 153 10.07 2.39 25.24
N THR A 154 11.11 1.58 25.06
CA THR A 154 10.97 0.12 24.93
C THR A 154 10.95 -0.49 26.34
N PRO A 155 10.15 -1.53 26.62
CA PRO A 155 10.23 -2.26 27.88
C PRO A 155 11.65 -2.79 28.12
N GLU A 156 12.11 -2.79 29.38
CA GLU A 156 13.48 -3.19 29.73
C GLU A 156 13.77 -4.64 29.31
N GLU A 157 12.77 -5.51 29.47
CA GLU A 157 12.77 -6.91 29.07
C GLU A 157 12.89 -7.14 27.56
N SER A 158 12.67 -6.11 26.74
CA SER A 158 12.71 -6.20 25.28
C SER A 158 13.95 -5.54 24.67
N LEU A 159 14.81 -4.87 25.46
CA LEU A 159 15.97 -4.11 24.96
C LEU A 159 17.03 -4.99 24.26
N ASP A 160 17.02 -6.30 24.54
CA ASP A 160 17.89 -7.25 23.85
C ASP A 160 17.44 -7.49 22.40
N ARG A 161 16.14 -7.31 22.10
CA ARG A 161 15.52 -7.53 20.78
C ARG A 161 15.20 -6.24 20.04
N PHE A 162 14.63 -5.25 20.70
CA PHE A 162 14.16 -4.01 20.10
C PHE A 162 14.58 -2.81 20.95
N GLU A 163 14.79 -1.66 20.32
CA GLU A 163 14.94 -0.40 21.03
C GLU A 163 14.49 0.75 20.13
N ILE A 164 13.32 1.31 20.40
CA ILE A 164 12.83 2.54 19.77
C ILE A 164 13.23 3.75 20.62
N LYS A 165 13.80 4.78 19.98
CA LYS A 165 14.29 6.01 20.62
C LYS A 165 13.30 7.16 20.53
N SER A 166 12.63 7.30 19.38
CA SER A 166 11.68 8.38 19.15
C SER A 166 10.63 8.02 18.11
N CYS A 167 9.48 8.69 18.22
CA CYS A 167 8.49 8.74 17.16
C CYS A 167 8.26 10.20 16.76
N HIS A 168 8.37 10.49 15.48
CA HIS A 168 8.11 11.81 14.90
C HIS A 168 6.86 11.77 14.01
N ARG A 169 6.08 12.84 14.02
CA ARG A 169 4.91 13.02 13.15
C ARG A 169 5.15 14.23 12.27
N GLY A 170 5.16 14.03 10.96
CA GLY A 170 5.45 15.10 10.01
C GLY A 170 6.77 14.97 9.25
N LEU A 171 7.11 16.01 8.49
CA LEU A 171 8.36 16.12 7.72
C LEU A 171 9.33 17.13 8.38
N GLY A 172 10.61 16.76 8.45
CA GLY A 172 11.73 17.61 8.89
C GLY A 172 12.16 17.46 10.36
N ILE A 173 13.43 17.76 10.66
CA ILE A 173 13.97 17.90 12.03
C ILE A 173 14.91 19.14 12.07
N PRO A 174 14.56 20.26 12.74
CA PRO A 174 13.22 20.59 13.25
C PRO A 174 12.19 20.61 12.10
N PRO A 175 10.90 20.41 12.41
CA PRO A 175 9.87 20.23 11.41
C PRO A 175 9.92 21.36 10.39
N LEU A 176 9.90 20.99 9.11
CA LEU A 176 9.63 21.94 8.03
C LEU A 176 8.30 22.64 8.32
N ALA A 177 8.05 23.77 7.64
CA ALA A 177 6.92 24.68 7.86
C ALA A 177 5.63 23.97 8.35
N GLU A 178 4.90 24.58 9.30
CA GLU A 178 3.75 23.94 10.00
C GLU A 178 2.74 23.27 9.06
N GLU A 179 2.61 23.78 7.84
CA GLU A 179 1.78 23.26 6.76
C GLU A 179 1.95 21.77 6.44
N TYR A 180 3.17 21.20 6.53
CA TYR A 180 3.38 19.76 6.27
C TYR A 180 2.71 18.85 7.30
N ASN A 181 2.48 19.37 8.51
CA ASN A 181 2.00 18.59 9.63
C ASN A 181 0.47 18.57 9.72
N ARG A 182 -0.22 19.37 8.88
CA ARG A 182 -1.68 19.53 8.93
C ARG A 182 -2.43 18.41 8.21
N GLU A 183 -1.80 17.71 7.27
CA GLU A 183 -2.44 16.63 6.51
C GLU A 183 -2.26 15.23 7.13
N GLY A 184 -1.52 15.09 8.23
CA GLY A 184 -1.38 13.84 8.97
C GLY A 184 -0.83 12.68 8.13
N ARG A 185 0.18 12.95 7.30
CA ARG A 185 0.64 12.02 6.26
C ARG A 185 1.85 11.17 6.61
N VAL A 186 2.63 11.54 7.63
CA VAL A 186 3.95 10.94 7.88
C VAL A 186 4.11 10.55 9.35
N ILE A 187 4.64 9.36 9.59
CA ILE A 187 5.19 8.95 10.88
C ILE A 187 6.59 8.41 10.62
N THR A 188 7.56 8.84 11.42
CA THR A 188 8.93 8.31 11.44
C THR A 188 9.21 7.68 12.80
N LEU A 189 9.65 6.43 12.80
CA LEU A 189 10.10 5.70 13.97
C LEU A 189 11.63 5.61 13.93
N ASN A 190 12.31 6.04 14.99
CA ASN A 190 13.76 5.92 15.13
C ASN A 190 14.08 4.70 15.98
N PHE A 191 14.68 3.67 15.38
CA PHE A 191 15.15 2.50 16.10
C PHE A 191 16.67 2.54 16.28
N GLU A 192 17.10 2.20 17.49
CA GLU A 192 18.48 1.81 17.77
C GLU A 192 18.68 0.31 17.55
N LYS A 193 17.64 -0.47 17.82
CA LYS A 193 17.60 -1.90 17.53
C LYS A 193 16.25 -2.28 16.92
N PRO A 194 16.22 -2.73 15.64
CA PRO A 194 17.33 -2.69 14.69
C PRO A 194 17.85 -1.26 14.45
N ASN A 195 19.09 -1.11 13.99
CA ASN A 195 19.67 0.22 13.73
C ASN A 195 19.15 0.81 12.40
N LEU A 196 17.93 1.36 12.41
CA LEU A 196 17.31 2.01 11.24
C LEU A 196 16.24 3.05 11.62
N TYR A 197 15.93 3.91 10.66
CA TYR A 197 14.68 4.66 10.62
C TYR A 197 13.61 3.88 9.85
N VAL A 198 12.38 3.86 10.37
CA VAL A 198 11.20 3.39 9.62
C VAL A 198 10.25 4.56 9.41
N VAL A 199 10.12 4.99 8.17
CA VAL A 199 9.25 6.09 7.76
C VAL A 199 8.04 5.51 7.03
N VAL A 200 6.84 5.92 7.42
CA VAL A 200 5.65 5.75 6.58
C VAL A 200 5.21 7.09 6.01
N ALA A 201 4.82 7.12 4.74
CA ALA A 201 4.06 8.24 4.22
C ALA A 201 2.82 7.82 3.41
N TYR A 202 1.77 8.62 3.53
CA TYR A 202 0.70 8.70 2.54
C TYR A 202 0.95 9.92 1.66
N VAL A 203 1.56 9.72 0.49
CA VAL A 203 1.97 10.81 -0.41
C VAL A 203 0.74 11.52 -1.00
N PRO A 204 0.74 12.87 -1.11
CA PRO A 204 -0.35 13.60 -1.76
C PRO A 204 -0.63 13.09 -3.17
N ASN A 205 -1.86 12.66 -3.43
CA ASN A 205 -2.32 12.40 -4.79
C ASN A 205 -2.44 13.74 -5.56
N SER A 206 -1.99 13.77 -6.83
CA SER A 206 -2.07 14.95 -7.70
C SER A 206 -3.51 15.40 -8.02
N GLY A 207 -4.50 14.54 -7.73
CA GLY A 207 -5.91 14.84 -7.79
C GLY A 207 -6.48 14.80 -9.22
N ALA A 208 -7.81 14.87 -9.30
CA ALA A 208 -8.52 14.90 -10.57
C ALA A 208 -8.11 16.13 -11.40
N GLY A 209 -7.70 15.90 -12.65
CA GLY A 209 -7.18 16.95 -13.53
C GLY A 209 -5.81 17.49 -13.09
N LEU A 210 -5.05 16.72 -12.30
CA LEU A 210 -3.69 17.05 -11.85
C LEU A 210 -3.59 18.37 -11.06
N LYS A 211 -4.69 18.80 -10.41
CA LYS A 211 -4.81 20.09 -9.72
C LYS A 211 -3.78 20.34 -8.62
N ARG A 212 -3.19 19.27 -8.07
CA ARG A 212 -2.20 19.33 -6.98
C ARG A 212 -0.82 18.87 -7.41
N ILE A 213 -0.58 18.65 -8.71
CA ILE A 213 0.70 18.09 -9.17
C ILE A 213 1.89 18.98 -8.79
N ASP A 214 1.77 20.31 -8.87
CA ASP A 214 2.88 21.19 -8.51
C ASP A 214 3.16 21.18 -7.00
N TYR A 215 2.12 21.17 -6.15
CA TYR A 215 2.31 20.95 -4.71
C TYR A 215 2.95 19.58 -4.41
N ARG A 216 2.50 18.53 -5.09
CA ARG A 216 3.07 17.20 -4.93
C ARG A 216 4.56 17.20 -5.30
N LEU A 217 4.92 17.72 -6.46
CA LEU A 217 6.28 17.55 -6.99
C LEU A 217 7.26 18.61 -6.49
N ASP A 218 6.86 19.88 -6.54
CA ASP A 218 7.77 21.01 -6.32
C ASP A 218 7.90 21.37 -4.83
N THR A 219 7.00 20.84 -4.00
CA THR A 219 6.96 21.05 -2.55
C THR A 219 7.16 19.72 -1.82
N TRP A 220 6.22 18.78 -1.93
CA TRP A 220 6.27 17.54 -1.17
C TRP A 220 7.44 16.62 -1.55
N GLU A 221 7.61 16.24 -2.82
CA GLU A 221 8.67 15.30 -3.24
C GLU A 221 10.07 15.88 -3.00
N ARG A 222 10.25 17.19 -3.25
CA ARG A 222 11.51 17.89 -2.94
C ARG A 222 11.87 17.79 -1.46
N ASP A 223 10.92 18.10 -0.59
CA ASP A 223 11.16 18.17 0.85
C ASP A 223 11.23 16.79 1.49
N MET A 224 10.47 15.81 0.98
CA MET A 224 10.60 14.41 1.39
C MET A 224 11.99 13.85 1.06
N ARG A 225 12.53 14.11 -0.15
CA ARG A 225 13.89 13.70 -0.51
C ARG A 225 14.93 14.32 0.41
N ALA A 226 14.82 15.62 0.69
CA ALA A 226 15.73 16.30 1.63
C ALA A 226 15.62 15.71 3.05
N TYR A 227 14.41 15.37 3.49
CA TYR A 227 14.18 14.76 4.79
C TYR A 227 14.81 13.36 4.89
N ILE A 228 14.57 12.50 3.90
CA ILE A 228 15.18 11.16 3.83
C ILE A 228 16.71 11.27 3.81
N ALA A 229 17.27 12.13 2.95
CA ALA A 229 18.72 12.33 2.88
C ALA A 229 19.31 12.76 4.23
N LYS A 230 18.58 13.57 5.01
CA LYS A 230 19.02 13.95 6.35
C LYS A 230 19.01 12.80 7.35
N LEU A 231 18.04 11.87 7.25
CA LEU A 231 18.00 10.68 8.09
C LEU A 231 19.13 9.70 7.74
N GLU A 232 19.44 9.55 6.44
CA GLU A 232 20.52 8.71 5.91
C GLU A 232 21.92 9.12 6.42
N GLU A 233 22.11 10.38 6.84
CA GLU A 233 23.35 10.81 7.49
C GLU A 233 23.62 10.11 8.82
N GLU A 234 22.58 9.58 9.48
CA GLU A 234 22.65 8.97 10.81
C GLU A 234 22.49 7.45 10.76
N LYS A 235 21.43 6.96 10.10
CA LYS A 235 21.07 5.54 10.06
C LYS A 235 20.40 5.21 8.72
N PRO A 236 20.48 3.95 8.25
CA PRO A 236 19.67 3.49 7.13
C PRO A 236 18.17 3.74 7.36
N VAL A 237 17.44 3.99 6.28
CA VAL A 237 16.02 4.27 6.23
C VAL A 237 15.29 3.18 5.46
N ALA A 238 14.23 2.66 6.07
CA ALA A 238 13.14 1.99 5.37
C ALA A 238 11.97 2.96 5.23
N TYR A 239 11.57 3.27 4.00
CA TYR A 239 10.49 4.19 3.65
C TYR A 239 9.34 3.45 2.96
N LEU A 240 8.23 3.27 3.69
CA LEU A 240 7.04 2.56 3.24
C LEU A 240 5.88 3.51 2.98
N GLY A 241 4.94 3.10 2.15
CA GLY A 241 3.70 3.86 2.02
C GLY A 241 3.01 3.77 0.67
N ASP A 242 1.88 4.47 0.58
CA ASP A 242 1.20 4.75 -0.67
C ASP A 242 1.86 5.99 -1.27
N MET A 243 2.74 5.73 -2.24
CA MET A 243 3.50 6.74 -2.95
C MET A 243 2.65 7.43 -4.02
N ASN A 244 1.43 6.94 -4.30
CA ASN A 244 0.53 7.51 -5.29
C ASN A 244 1.19 7.70 -6.67
N VAL A 245 2.13 6.81 -7.05
CA VAL A 245 2.77 6.78 -8.37
C VAL A 245 3.07 5.32 -8.76
N ALA A 246 2.81 4.96 -10.01
CA ALA A 246 3.29 3.73 -10.62
C ALA A 246 4.56 4.04 -11.42
N HIS A 247 5.70 3.54 -10.95
CA HIS A 247 7.02 3.99 -11.41
C HIS A 247 7.39 3.42 -12.78
N LEU A 248 7.36 2.10 -12.94
CA LEU A 248 7.74 1.42 -14.17
C LEU A 248 6.52 1.03 -15.01
N ASP A 249 6.75 0.66 -16.27
CA ASP A 249 5.65 0.21 -17.13
C ASP A 249 5.05 -1.11 -16.61
N GLU A 250 5.88 -1.96 -15.98
CA GLU A 250 5.49 -3.16 -15.24
C GLU A 250 4.52 -2.87 -14.08
N ASP A 251 4.49 -1.62 -13.59
CA ASP A 251 3.63 -1.17 -12.48
C ASP A 251 2.26 -0.67 -12.97
N ILE A 252 2.02 -0.69 -14.28
CA ILE A 252 0.81 -0.17 -14.93
C ILE A 252 0.18 -1.27 -15.78
N TRP A 253 -1.10 -1.59 -15.57
CA TRP A 253 -1.77 -2.65 -16.34
C TRP A 253 -1.83 -2.42 -17.86
N ASN A 254 -1.76 -1.16 -18.29
CA ASN A 254 -1.76 -0.75 -19.70
C ASN A 254 -0.82 0.45 -19.88
N PRO A 255 0.49 0.20 -20.01
CA PRO A 255 1.50 1.27 -20.11
C PRO A 255 1.39 2.05 -21.42
N ASP A 256 0.79 1.48 -22.46
CA ASP A 256 0.60 2.14 -23.77
C ASP A 256 -0.63 3.06 -23.83
N ALA A 257 -1.34 3.23 -22.71
CA ALA A 257 -2.57 3.99 -22.69
C ALA A 257 -2.30 5.50 -22.93
N LYS A 258 -2.91 6.08 -23.97
CA LYS A 258 -2.75 7.51 -24.33
C LYS A 258 -3.16 8.52 -23.25
N HIS A 259 -3.78 8.07 -22.16
CA HIS A 259 -4.30 8.92 -21.10
C HIS A 259 -3.49 8.87 -19.80
N LEU A 260 -2.35 8.15 -19.76
CA LEU A 260 -1.48 8.11 -18.57
C LEU A 260 -1.02 9.51 -18.13
N GLU A 261 -0.64 10.37 -19.07
CA GLU A 261 -0.24 11.77 -18.80
C GLU A 261 -1.37 12.66 -18.27
N LYS A 262 -2.63 12.18 -18.27
CA LYS A 262 -3.78 12.92 -17.74
C LYS A 262 -4.26 12.39 -16.39
N ASN A 263 -3.69 11.29 -15.93
CA ASN A 263 -4.09 10.61 -14.71
C ASN A 263 -3.03 10.82 -13.62
N ALA A 264 -3.48 11.16 -12.42
CA ALA A 264 -2.61 11.20 -11.24
C ALA A 264 -2.01 9.82 -10.98
N GLY A 265 -0.72 9.81 -10.63
CA GLY A 265 0.08 8.63 -10.34
C GLY A 265 0.65 7.92 -11.56
N THR A 266 0.44 8.42 -12.79
CA THR A 266 1.03 7.81 -14.00
C THR A 266 1.68 8.82 -14.94
N THR A 267 1.76 10.10 -14.56
CA THR A 267 2.41 11.11 -15.40
C THR A 267 3.92 10.92 -15.43
N THR A 268 4.56 11.27 -16.54
CA THR A 268 6.03 11.27 -16.64
C THR A 268 6.68 12.12 -15.55
N ARG A 269 6.07 13.25 -15.17
CA ARG A 269 6.59 14.10 -14.08
C ARG A 269 6.61 13.38 -12.72
N GLU A 270 5.54 12.66 -12.37
CA GLU A 270 5.48 11.88 -11.12
C GLU A 270 6.48 10.72 -11.14
N ARG A 271 6.59 10.00 -12.27
CA ARG A 271 7.53 8.88 -12.44
C ARG A 271 8.99 9.34 -12.35
N ASN A 272 9.32 10.49 -12.93
CA ASN A 272 10.66 11.08 -12.84
C ASN A 272 10.97 11.55 -11.41
N ALA A 273 10.00 12.12 -10.68
CA ALA A 273 10.19 12.49 -9.29
C ALA A 273 10.46 11.28 -8.39
N PHE A 274 9.77 10.16 -8.66
CA PHE A 274 10.05 8.89 -7.99
C PHE A 274 11.44 8.35 -8.34
N SER A 275 11.85 8.43 -9.61
CA SER A 275 13.22 8.07 -10.02
C SER A 275 14.27 8.88 -9.26
N ALA A 276 14.05 10.19 -9.11
CA ALA A 276 14.93 11.07 -8.34
C ALA A 276 14.97 10.75 -6.83
N MET A 277 13.95 10.09 -6.27
CA MET A 277 13.99 9.55 -4.91
C MET A 277 14.92 8.34 -4.83
N LEU A 278 14.85 7.43 -5.81
CA LEU A 278 15.72 6.25 -5.88
C LEU A 278 17.18 6.64 -6.14
N ASP A 279 17.42 7.57 -7.07
CA ASP A 279 18.75 8.13 -7.35
C ASP A 279 19.38 8.81 -6.12
N GLY A 280 18.57 9.14 -5.11
CA GLY A 280 19.00 9.64 -3.80
C GLY A 280 19.55 8.58 -2.84
N GLY A 281 19.75 7.33 -3.30
CA GLY A 281 20.31 6.24 -2.50
C GLY A 281 19.26 5.27 -1.92
N LEU A 282 18.02 5.32 -2.42
CA LEU A 282 16.98 4.36 -2.06
C LEU A 282 16.78 3.31 -3.17
N VAL A 283 16.40 2.11 -2.76
CA VAL A 283 16.11 0.96 -3.61
C VAL A 283 14.67 0.55 -3.41
N ASP A 284 13.95 0.31 -4.51
CA ASP A 284 12.62 -0.35 -4.46
C ASP A 284 12.80 -1.82 -4.07
N GLY A 285 12.42 -2.15 -2.84
CA GLY A 285 12.62 -3.48 -2.26
C GLY A 285 11.88 -4.58 -3.02
N PHE A 286 10.68 -4.33 -3.53
CA PHE A 286 9.96 -5.33 -4.31
C PHE A 286 10.68 -5.60 -5.64
N ARG A 287 11.15 -4.54 -6.31
CA ARG A 287 11.89 -4.66 -7.57
C ARG A 287 13.30 -5.19 -7.39
N HIS A 288 13.90 -5.06 -6.20
CA HIS A 288 15.18 -5.68 -5.88
C HIS A 288 15.09 -7.21 -6.00
N PHE A 289 14.03 -7.84 -5.47
CA PHE A 289 13.82 -9.29 -5.56
C PHE A 289 13.11 -9.72 -6.85
N HIS A 290 12.29 -8.84 -7.42
CA HIS A 290 11.41 -9.15 -8.55
C HIS A 290 11.49 -8.06 -9.65
N PRO A 291 12.65 -7.89 -10.29
CA PRO A 291 12.89 -6.74 -11.18
C PRO A 291 11.93 -6.69 -12.36
N SER A 292 11.57 -7.83 -12.95
CA SER A 292 10.82 -7.89 -14.20
C SER A 292 9.39 -8.42 -14.08
N VAL A 293 8.89 -8.71 -12.87
CA VAL A 293 7.54 -9.29 -12.71
C VAL A 293 6.46 -8.28 -13.08
N LYS A 294 5.42 -8.75 -13.77
CA LYS A 294 4.26 -7.97 -14.21
C LYS A 294 2.99 -8.43 -13.49
N GLY A 295 1.93 -7.62 -13.57
CA GLY A 295 0.62 -7.96 -13.01
C GLY A 295 0.51 -7.90 -11.48
N ASN A 296 1.60 -7.56 -10.79
CA ASN A 296 1.70 -7.42 -9.34
C ASN A 296 1.40 -5.97 -8.95
N TYR A 297 0.11 -5.64 -8.86
CA TYR A 297 -0.37 -4.30 -8.52
C TYR A 297 -0.76 -4.23 -7.04
N THR A 298 -0.92 -3.02 -6.53
CA THR A 298 -1.38 -2.77 -5.16
C THR A 298 -2.62 -1.90 -5.11
N PHE A 299 -3.04 -1.27 -6.22
CA PHE A 299 -4.24 -0.44 -6.31
C PHE A 299 -5.13 -0.83 -7.49
N TRP A 300 -6.45 -0.85 -7.28
CA TRP A 300 -7.47 -1.02 -8.32
C TRP A 300 -8.65 -0.09 -8.08
N SER A 301 -9.02 0.69 -9.10
CA SER A 301 -10.20 1.56 -9.02
C SER A 301 -11.47 0.76 -8.76
N ILE A 302 -12.09 0.98 -7.59
CA ILE A 302 -13.40 0.43 -7.24
C ILE A 302 -14.48 0.94 -8.20
N ARG A 303 -14.45 2.24 -8.55
CA ARG A 303 -15.43 2.86 -9.46
C ARG A 303 -15.44 2.20 -10.83
N ALA A 304 -14.27 1.84 -11.36
CA ALA A 304 -14.13 1.17 -12.64
C ALA A 304 -14.25 -0.37 -12.55
N ARG A 305 -14.40 -0.91 -11.33
CA ARG A 305 -14.44 -2.36 -11.05
C ARG A 305 -13.23 -3.08 -11.65
N ASN A 306 -12.04 -2.53 -11.42
CA ASN A 306 -10.81 -2.98 -12.07
C ASN A 306 -10.23 -4.28 -11.48
N ARG A 307 -10.52 -4.57 -10.20
CA ARG A 307 -9.96 -5.70 -9.45
C ARG A 307 -10.17 -7.06 -10.14
N PRO A 308 -11.40 -7.45 -10.55
CA PRO A 308 -11.65 -8.78 -11.15
C PRO A 308 -10.94 -8.99 -12.50
N HIS A 309 -10.43 -7.92 -13.10
CA HIS A 309 -9.76 -7.91 -14.39
C HIS A 309 -8.26 -7.61 -14.28
N ASN A 310 -7.75 -7.56 -13.05
CA ASN A 310 -6.40 -7.13 -12.69
C ASN A 310 -5.92 -5.85 -13.41
N ARG A 311 -6.81 -4.86 -13.56
CA ARG A 311 -6.49 -3.56 -14.19
C ARG A 311 -5.95 -2.57 -13.15
N GLY A 312 -4.81 -2.90 -12.57
CA GLY A 312 -4.25 -2.18 -11.42
C GLY A 312 -3.09 -1.24 -11.72
N LEU A 313 -2.65 -0.57 -10.66
CA LEU A 313 -1.40 0.17 -10.56
C LEU A 313 -0.64 -0.32 -9.32
N ARG A 314 0.69 -0.37 -9.33
CA ARG A 314 1.48 -0.53 -8.10
C ARG A 314 1.76 0.87 -7.53
N LEU A 315 1.07 1.22 -6.46
CA LEU A 315 1.17 2.54 -5.80
C LEU A 315 1.77 2.45 -4.39
N ASP A 316 1.84 1.26 -3.82
CA ASP A 316 2.29 1.02 -2.45
C ASP A 316 3.68 0.35 -2.50
N TYR A 317 4.64 0.91 -1.76
CA TYR A 317 6.05 0.57 -1.88
C TYR A 317 6.70 0.30 -0.52
N THR A 318 7.77 -0.49 -0.57
CA THR A 318 8.83 -0.50 0.44
C THR A 318 10.12 -0.04 -0.25
N LEU A 319 10.59 1.15 0.09
CA LEU A 319 11.90 1.63 -0.31
C LEU A 319 12.87 1.45 0.85
N VAL A 320 14.12 1.09 0.58
CA VAL A 320 15.16 0.92 1.60
C VAL A 320 16.46 1.58 1.15
N SER A 321 17.33 1.98 2.08
CA SER A 321 18.67 2.45 1.73
C SER A 321 19.42 1.40 0.93
N GLU A 322 20.24 1.86 -0.02
CA GLU A 322 21.14 0.99 -0.78
C GLU A 322 22.06 0.16 0.12
N SER A 323 22.50 0.73 1.25
CA SER A 323 23.33 0.05 2.27
C SER A 323 22.68 -1.21 2.87
N MET A 324 21.34 -1.28 2.88
CA MET A 324 20.57 -2.42 3.40
C MET A 324 20.49 -3.58 2.41
N VAL A 325 20.81 -3.37 1.13
CA VAL A 325 20.76 -4.43 0.11
C VAL A 325 22.15 -4.85 -0.38
N ASN A 326 23.17 -4.00 -0.20
CA ASN A 326 24.53 -4.28 -0.65
C ASN A 326 25.47 -4.83 0.45
N GLY A 327 24.97 -5.07 1.66
CA GLY A 327 25.77 -5.58 2.78
C GLY A 327 26.51 -4.52 3.61
N ALA A 328 26.42 -3.22 3.28
CA ALA A 328 27.16 -2.18 3.98
C ALA A 328 26.55 -1.79 5.35
N SER A 329 25.27 -2.05 5.56
CA SER A 329 24.56 -1.81 6.80
C SER A 329 24.53 -3.06 7.71
N PRO A 330 24.57 -2.92 9.04
CA PRO A 330 24.30 -4.05 9.95
C PRO A 330 22.86 -4.57 9.86
N VAL A 331 21.92 -3.73 9.42
CA VAL A 331 20.54 -4.11 9.10
C VAL A 331 20.42 -4.36 7.60
N GLN A 332 19.94 -5.53 7.19
CA GLN A 332 19.83 -5.93 5.79
C GLN A 332 18.37 -6.25 5.42
N LEU A 333 17.95 -5.85 4.22
CA LEU A 333 16.65 -6.25 3.69
C LEU A 333 16.67 -7.75 3.37
N ALA A 334 15.81 -8.52 4.03
CA ALA A 334 15.67 -9.95 3.80
C ALA A 334 14.55 -10.25 2.79
N ASP A 335 13.45 -9.49 2.82
CA ASP A 335 12.32 -9.65 1.90
C ASP A 335 11.50 -8.36 1.78
N ALA A 336 10.85 -8.14 0.63
CA ALA A 336 9.90 -7.06 0.39
C ALA A 336 8.84 -7.51 -0.63
N TYR A 337 7.58 -7.49 -0.24
CA TYR A 337 6.53 -8.25 -0.92
C TYR A 337 5.14 -7.63 -0.81
N ILE A 338 4.27 -8.00 -1.74
CA ILE A 338 2.85 -7.63 -1.75
C ILE A 338 2.05 -8.74 -1.07
N VAL A 339 1.14 -8.39 -0.17
CA VAL A 339 0.31 -9.34 0.58
C VAL A 339 -1.02 -9.57 -0.14
N GLY A 340 -0.94 -10.03 -1.40
CA GLY A 340 -2.06 -10.14 -2.35
C GLY A 340 -3.30 -10.85 -1.83
N ASP A 341 -3.11 -11.90 -1.03
CA ASP A 341 -4.19 -12.73 -0.49
C ASP A 341 -5.08 -11.99 0.51
N VAL A 342 -4.56 -11.00 1.23
CA VAL A 342 -5.31 -10.22 2.23
C VAL A 342 -6.41 -9.41 1.56
N CYS A 343 -6.11 -8.88 0.38
CA CYS A 343 -6.94 -7.88 -0.28
C CYS A 343 -7.69 -8.45 -1.49
N ALA A 344 -7.61 -9.77 -1.73
CA ALA A 344 -8.00 -10.42 -2.99
C ALA A 344 -9.39 -10.00 -3.52
N ASP A 345 -10.38 -9.90 -2.63
CA ASP A 345 -11.79 -9.64 -2.99
C ASP A 345 -12.32 -8.27 -2.56
N PHE A 346 -11.53 -7.46 -1.82
CA PHE A 346 -12.04 -6.25 -1.17
C PHE A 346 -11.01 -5.12 -1.12
N GLY A 347 -11.53 -3.88 -1.12
CA GLY A 347 -10.70 -2.68 -1.09
C GLY A 347 -10.12 -2.30 -2.44
N ASP A 348 -9.66 -1.06 -2.53
CA ASP A 348 -8.91 -0.55 -3.67
C ASP A 348 -7.42 -0.86 -3.51
N HIS A 349 -6.87 -0.86 -2.29
CA HIS A 349 -5.46 -1.13 -2.03
C HIS A 349 -5.15 -2.52 -1.46
N CYS A 350 -3.91 -2.97 -1.65
CA CYS A 350 -3.34 -4.16 -1.04
C CYS A 350 -2.21 -3.83 -0.06
N PRO A 351 -2.05 -4.57 1.03
CA PRO A 351 -0.89 -4.39 1.89
C PRO A 351 0.42 -4.75 1.19
N VAL A 352 1.48 -4.08 1.60
CA VAL A 352 2.88 -4.45 1.32
C VAL A 352 3.59 -4.65 2.65
N ALA A 353 4.65 -5.44 2.64
CA ALA A 353 5.43 -5.70 3.84
C ALA A 353 6.90 -5.93 3.49
N MET A 354 7.74 -5.79 4.51
CA MET A 354 9.16 -6.08 4.46
C MET A 354 9.61 -6.85 5.69
N THR A 355 10.68 -7.60 5.52
CA THR A 355 11.45 -8.22 6.60
C THR A 355 12.87 -7.74 6.49
N VAL A 356 13.43 -7.24 7.60
CA VAL A 356 14.88 -6.97 7.71
C VAL A 356 15.51 -7.96 8.68
N LYS A 357 16.79 -8.25 8.47
CA LYS A 357 17.63 -9.02 9.40
C LYS A 357 18.70 -8.13 10.00
N TYR A 358 19.07 -8.37 11.26
CA TYR A 358 19.95 -7.49 12.03
C TYR A 358 20.61 -8.15 13.23
#